data_AF-A0A931SW03-F1
#
_entry.id   AF-A0A931SW03-F1
#
_cell.length_a   1.000
_cell.length_b   1.000
_cell.length_c   1.000
_cell.angle_alpha   90.00
_cell.angle_beta   90.00
_cell.angle_gamma   90.00
#
_symmetry.space_group_name_H-M   'P 1'
#
loop_
_entity.id
_entity.type
_entity.pdbx_description
1 polymer ?
#
loop_
_entity_poly.entity_id
_entity_poly.type
_entity_poly.pdbx_seq_one_letter_code
_entity_poly.pdbx_strand_id
1 'polypeptide(L)'
;MDQRIEKMITYAQGLTYEDLPPEVVGRAKHLILDTIGCALGAAPGAPGRIVRAAAAKVTSATPATVMVSGSKTSPDMAAFANGVMARYLDWNDGYFGAHGGGHPSDMLAPTLAAVETTHGGGKEAILGFVLGYEAQCGMADAGGMDAKIGSNQTLDGAVGAVVLASRTLGLDKEQMRHAINLAMAACRPMGRQSRGQLSHWKEAHVPNSSRNGVFFAMMAAEGLTGPEFDFEEPTQWLPFGGDGRSFRIMESGVKRFPAGYFSQSAIEAMQELRPKVRNLADIKDKIKIRIGEENISVWPEPLNNVDMEMNSGEVLNARVSYHLGHFKRLMSDADQERKFRPMAEEYAKLPKAQVDRLLDRLRHLEQVRDIGEVLALTVPPKR
;
A
#
# COMPACT_ATOMS: atom_id res chain seq x y z
N MET A 1 7.36 -26.51 14.77
CA MET A 1 7.13 -25.10 15.12
C MET A 1 8.13 -24.23 14.39
N ASP A 2 7.63 -23.46 13.44
CA ASP A 2 8.46 -22.69 12.53
C ASP A 2 9.10 -21.46 13.20
N GLN A 3 10.44 -21.44 13.26
CA GLN A 3 11.20 -20.34 13.88
C GLN A 3 10.94 -18.98 13.23
N ARG A 4 10.41 -18.92 12.01
CA ARG A 4 10.13 -17.67 11.31
C ARG A 4 8.91 -16.95 11.88
N ILE A 5 7.85 -17.71 12.14
CA ILE A 5 6.64 -17.19 12.78
C ILE A 5 6.99 -16.67 14.18
N GLU A 6 7.82 -17.39 14.95
CA GLU A 6 8.30 -16.90 16.26
C GLU A 6 9.03 -15.56 16.17
N LYS A 7 9.95 -15.42 15.20
CA LYS A 7 10.73 -14.20 15.02
C LYS A 7 9.82 -13.03 14.65
N MET A 8 8.83 -13.25 13.79
CA MET A 8 7.85 -12.24 13.40
C MET A 8 6.97 -11.82 14.58
N ILE A 9 6.47 -12.78 15.37
CA ILE A 9 5.68 -12.49 16.58
C ILE A 9 6.52 -11.69 17.58
N THR A 10 7.75 -12.14 17.84
CA THR A 10 8.67 -11.49 18.77
C THR A 10 9.00 -10.07 18.31
N TYR A 11 9.26 -9.88 17.02
CA TYR A 11 9.50 -8.57 16.43
C TYR A 11 8.28 -7.64 16.56
N ALA A 12 7.10 -8.12 16.14
CA ALA A 12 5.87 -7.33 16.19
C ALA A 12 5.51 -6.90 17.62
N GLN A 13 5.69 -7.79 18.60
CA GLN A 13 5.44 -7.48 20.01
C GLN A 13 6.51 -6.57 20.62
N GLY A 14 7.76 -6.68 20.17
CA GLY A 14 8.88 -5.91 20.70
C GLY A 14 8.98 -4.48 20.15
N LEU A 15 8.55 -4.24 18.91
CA LEU A 15 8.64 -2.92 18.28
C LEU A 15 7.62 -1.95 18.88
N THR A 16 8.09 -0.76 19.23
CA THR A 16 7.30 0.38 19.72
C THR A 16 7.41 1.58 18.78
N TYR A 17 6.54 2.58 18.96
CA TYR A 17 6.62 3.81 18.18
C TYR A 17 7.95 4.55 18.44
N GLU A 18 8.43 4.52 19.67
CA GLU A 18 9.66 5.18 20.10
C GLU A 18 10.92 4.57 19.49
N ASP A 19 10.85 3.33 19.00
CA ASP A 19 11.94 2.67 18.27
C ASP A 19 12.04 3.13 16.81
N LEU A 20 11.02 3.84 16.28
CA LEU A 20 10.99 4.28 14.90
C LEU A 20 11.84 5.55 14.69
N PRO A 21 12.84 5.51 13.79
CA PRO A 21 13.59 6.70 13.43
C PRO A 21 12.68 7.81 12.84
N PRO A 22 13.02 9.10 13.03
CA PRO A 22 12.21 10.21 12.52
C PRO A 22 11.93 10.15 11.01
N GLU A 23 12.89 9.66 10.21
CA GLU A 23 12.74 9.47 8.77
C GLU A 23 11.73 8.37 8.42
N VAL A 24 11.63 7.32 9.24
CA VAL A 24 10.65 6.23 9.07
C VAL A 24 9.25 6.75 9.40
N VAL A 25 9.12 7.53 10.48
CA VAL A 25 7.87 8.23 10.84
C VAL A 25 7.45 9.18 9.72
N GLY A 26 8.37 9.99 9.20
CA GLY A 26 8.12 10.89 8.06
C GLY A 26 7.66 10.13 6.81
N ARG A 27 8.34 9.02 6.49
CA ARG A 27 8.01 8.14 5.36
C ARG A 27 6.62 7.53 5.50
N ALA A 28 6.28 7.03 6.69
CA ALA A 28 4.96 6.49 6.96
C ALA A 28 3.86 7.54 6.74
N LYS A 29 4.02 8.76 7.26
CA LYS A 29 3.05 9.86 7.07
C LYS A 29 2.84 10.21 5.60
N HIS A 30 3.93 10.28 4.82
CA HIS A 30 3.89 10.51 3.37
C HIS A 30 3.06 9.44 2.64
N LEU A 31 3.31 8.16 2.94
CA LEU A 31 2.61 7.04 2.32
C LEU A 31 1.14 6.96 2.76
N ILE A 32 0.85 7.23 4.04
CA ILE A 32 -0.52 7.30 4.57
C ILE A 32 -1.31 8.41 3.85
N LEU A 33 -0.71 9.60 3.70
CA LEU A 33 -1.32 10.72 2.98
C LEU A 33 -1.62 10.36 1.52
N ASP A 34 -0.65 9.77 0.82
CA ASP A 34 -0.81 9.35 -0.57
C ASP A 34 -1.95 8.33 -0.74
N THR A 35 -2.01 7.35 0.17
CA THR A 35 -2.96 6.25 0.13
C THR A 35 -4.39 6.71 0.46
N ILE A 36 -4.56 7.62 1.43
CA ILE A 36 -5.84 8.28 1.69
C ILE A 36 -6.27 9.10 0.48
N GLY A 37 -5.34 9.83 -0.14
CA GLY A 37 -5.60 10.52 -1.39
C GLY A 37 -6.16 9.60 -2.47
N CYS A 38 -5.52 8.45 -2.69
CA CYS A 38 -5.99 7.45 -3.65
C CYS A 38 -7.40 6.93 -3.32
N ALA A 39 -7.70 6.69 -2.04
CA ALA A 39 -9.03 6.28 -1.60
C ALA A 39 -10.11 7.34 -1.89
N LEU A 40 -9.81 8.62 -1.63
CA LEU A 40 -10.69 9.76 -1.95
C LEU A 40 -10.93 9.84 -3.46
N GLY A 41 -9.87 9.69 -4.27
CA GLY A 41 -9.93 9.74 -5.73
C GLY A 41 -10.72 8.58 -6.36
N ALA A 42 -10.62 7.38 -5.78
CA ALA A 42 -11.32 6.18 -6.24
C ALA A 42 -12.79 6.14 -5.85
N ALA A 43 -13.18 6.84 -4.79
CA ALA A 43 -14.51 6.78 -4.20
C ALA A 43 -15.67 7.00 -5.20
N PRO A 44 -15.63 7.96 -6.14
CA PRO A 44 -16.71 8.11 -7.12
C PRO A 44 -16.74 6.98 -8.16
N GLY A 45 -15.69 6.18 -8.33
CA GLY A 45 -15.61 5.06 -9.28
C GLY A 45 -16.54 3.88 -8.94
N ALA A 46 -16.78 2.99 -9.91
CA ALA A 46 -17.71 1.88 -9.72
C ALA A 46 -17.34 0.97 -8.54
N PRO A 47 -16.08 0.53 -8.37
CA PRO A 47 -15.69 -0.28 -7.20
C PRO A 47 -15.86 0.46 -5.88
N GLY A 48 -15.49 1.74 -5.81
CA GLY A 48 -15.69 2.56 -4.62
C GLY A 48 -17.16 2.62 -4.19
N ARG A 49 -18.09 2.80 -5.14
CA ARG A 49 -19.53 2.78 -4.86
C ARG A 49 -20.00 1.39 -4.39
N ILE A 50 -19.55 0.32 -5.05
CA ILE A 50 -19.93 -1.06 -4.72
C ILE A 50 -19.54 -1.40 -3.28
N VAL A 51 -18.28 -1.16 -2.89
CA VAL A 51 -17.80 -1.55 -1.57
C VAL A 51 -18.41 -0.71 -0.45
N ARG A 52 -18.62 0.59 -0.65
CA ARG A 52 -19.34 1.43 0.34
C ARG A 52 -20.79 0.98 0.51
N ALA A 53 -21.48 0.65 -0.58
CA ALA A 53 -22.85 0.15 -0.51
C ALA A 53 -22.94 -1.24 0.16
N ALA A 54 -21.93 -2.09 -0.01
CA ALA A 54 -21.85 -3.38 0.68
C ALA A 54 -21.58 -3.20 2.18
N ALA A 55 -20.58 -2.38 2.53
CA ALA A 55 -20.18 -2.13 3.91
C ALA A 55 -21.31 -1.47 4.74
N ALA A 56 -22.11 -0.59 4.13
CA ALA A 56 -23.24 0.07 4.79
C ALA A 56 -24.37 -0.88 5.26
N LYS A 57 -24.35 -2.15 4.83
CA LYS A 57 -25.34 -3.18 5.20
C LYS A 57 -24.90 -4.05 6.37
N VAL A 58 -23.69 -3.86 6.88
CA VAL A 58 -23.11 -4.66 7.96
C VAL A 58 -22.93 -3.79 9.20
N THR A 59 -23.32 -4.33 10.35
CA THR A 59 -23.19 -3.68 11.66
C THR A 59 -22.25 -4.47 12.56
N SER A 60 -21.58 -3.80 13.50
CA SER A 60 -20.69 -4.41 14.49
C SER A 60 -20.85 -3.73 15.84
N ALA A 61 -20.63 -4.49 16.92
CA ALA A 61 -20.54 -3.94 18.28
C ALA A 61 -19.25 -3.11 18.49
N THR A 62 -18.22 -3.40 17.69
CA THR A 62 -16.94 -2.67 17.65
C THR A 62 -16.71 -2.17 16.23
N PRO A 63 -17.37 -1.07 15.82
CA PRO A 63 -17.37 -0.68 14.42
C PRO A 63 -16.15 0.17 14.02
N ALA A 64 -15.72 0.00 12.77
CA ALA A 64 -14.75 0.87 12.10
C ALA A 64 -15.41 1.67 10.96
N THR A 65 -14.78 2.76 10.55
CA THR A 65 -15.30 3.75 9.61
C THR A 65 -14.85 3.46 8.18
N VAL A 66 -15.80 3.51 7.25
CA VAL A 66 -15.53 3.57 5.82
C VAL A 66 -15.32 5.03 5.41
N MET A 67 -14.15 5.32 4.83
CA MET A 67 -13.82 6.64 4.30
C MET A 67 -14.86 7.12 3.28
N VAL A 68 -15.01 8.44 3.14
CA VAL A 68 -15.97 9.10 2.25
C VAL A 68 -17.44 8.93 2.65
N SER A 69 -17.95 7.73 2.94
CA SER A 69 -19.34 7.60 3.41
C SER A 69 -19.51 7.87 4.90
N GLY A 70 -18.46 7.72 5.70
CA GLY A 70 -18.54 7.78 7.17
C GLY A 70 -19.35 6.64 7.78
N SER A 71 -19.67 5.60 6.99
CA SER A 71 -20.46 4.46 7.46
C SER A 71 -19.66 3.66 8.48
N LYS A 72 -20.31 3.30 9.59
CA LYS A 72 -19.77 2.40 10.61
C LYS A 72 -20.14 0.96 10.25
N THR A 73 -19.15 0.08 10.19
CA THR A 73 -19.29 -1.33 9.77
C THR A 73 -18.34 -2.22 10.58
N SER A 74 -18.30 -3.53 10.33
CA SER A 74 -17.32 -4.41 11.00
C SER A 74 -15.88 -4.08 10.59
N PRO A 75 -14.87 -4.28 11.47
CA PRO A 75 -13.48 -3.91 11.16
C PRO A 75 -12.95 -4.55 9.88
N ASP A 76 -13.29 -5.82 9.62
CA ASP A 76 -12.92 -6.53 8.39
C ASP A 76 -13.56 -5.88 7.14
N MET A 77 -14.84 -5.50 7.22
CA MET A 77 -15.53 -4.84 6.11
C MET A 77 -15.05 -3.40 5.87
N ALA A 78 -14.66 -2.69 6.93
CA ALA A 78 -14.03 -1.37 6.80
C ALA A 78 -12.66 -1.49 6.12
N ALA A 79 -11.84 -2.46 6.55
CA ALA A 79 -10.55 -2.76 5.93
C ALA A 79 -10.71 -3.11 4.44
N PHE A 80 -11.72 -3.92 4.10
CA PHE A 80 -12.01 -4.24 2.69
C PHE A 80 -12.41 -3.02 1.87
N ALA A 81 -13.42 -2.26 2.34
CA ALA A 81 -13.97 -1.14 1.59
C ALA A 81 -12.94 -0.01 1.40
N ASN A 82 -12.22 0.33 2.47
CA ASN A 82 -11.16 1.33 2.43
C ASN A 82 -9.98 0.86 1.57
N GLY A 83 -9.59 -0.42 1.68
CA GLY A 83 -8.51 -1.00 0.89
C GLY A 83 -8.81 -1.01 -0.60
N VAL A 84 -10.02 -1.40 -1.00
CA VAL A 84 -10.42 -1.35 -2.43
C VAL A 84 -10.38 0.07 -2.96
N MET A 85 -10.87 1.05 -2.19
CA MET A 85 -10.77 2.45 -2.60
C MET A 85 -9.30 2.90 -2.72
N ALA A 86 -8.45 2.60 -1.73
CA ALA A 86 -7.03 2.96 -1.77
C ALA A 86 -6.30 2.37 -2.98
N ARG A 87 -6.58 1.11 -3.32
CA ARG A 87 -5.88 0.35 -4.37
C ARG A 87 -6.39 0.65 -5.78
N TYR A 88 -7.66 1.01 -5.95
CA TYR A 88 -8.34 0.96 -7.26
C TYR A 88 -7.73 1.84 -8.36
N LEU A 89 -7.20 3.01 -8.03
CA LEU A 89 -6.60 3.88 -9.05
C LEU A 89 -5.26 3.35 -9.56
N ASP A 90 -4.68 2.35 -8.90
CA ASP A 90 -3.32 1.85 -9.16
C ASP A 90 -2.28 2.99 -9.18
N TRP A 91 -2.50 3.99 -8.32
CA TRP A 91 -1.74 5.24 -8.24
C TRP A 91 -1.02 5.40 -6.90
N ASN A 92 -1.12 4.40 -6.03
CA ASN A 92 -0.43 4.30 -4.75
C ASN A 92 1.01 3.80 -4.92
N ASP A 93 1.64 3.43 -3.82
CA ASP A 93 3.04 3.03 -3.79
C ASP A 93 3.33 1.69 -4.48
N GLY A 94 4.60 1.30 -4.54
CA GLY A 94 5.07 0.00 -4.97
C GLY A 94 6.37 -0.37 -4.26
N TYR A 95 6.52 -1.64 -3.91
CA TYR A 95 7.75 -2.24 -3.40
C TYR A 95 8.12 -3.44 -4.26
N PHE A 96 9.42 -3.54 -4.60
CA PHE A 96 9.96 -4.60 -5.44
C PHE A 96 11.14 -5.25 -4.72
N GLY A 97 10.82 -6.31 -3.97
CA GLY A 97 11.79 -7.10 -3.22
C GLY A 97 12.54 -8.11 -4.09
N ALA A 98 13.37 -8.92 -3.44
CA ALA A 98 14.25 -9.88 -4.11
C ALA A 98 13.49 -10.98 -4.90
N HIS A 99 12.31 -11.40 -4.41
CA HIS A 99 11.56 -12.53 -4.95
C HIS A 99 10.10 -12.22 -5.26
N GLY A 100 9.68 -10.98 -5.07
CA GLY A 100 8.29 -10.56 -5.20
C GLY A 100 8.15 -9.05 -5.09
N GLY A 101 6.91 -8.59 -5.13
CA GLY A 101 6.62 -7.17 -5.02
C GLY A 101 5.13 -6.93 -5.04
N GLY A 102 4.73 -5.69 -4.77
CA GLY A 102 3.34 -5.31 -4.68
C GLY A 102 3.16 -3.93 -4.08
N HIS A 103 2.04 -3.75 -3.41
CA HIS A 103 1.57 -2.47 -2.92
C HIS A 103 1.44 -2.53 -1.40
N PRO A 104 2.52 -2.30 -0.64
CA PRO A 104 2.46 -2.40 0.81
C PRO A 104 1.58 -1.33 1.46
N SER A 105 1.24 -0.24 0.75
CA SER A 105 0.21 0.71 1.21
C SER A 105 -1.17 0.08 1.42
N ASP A 106 -1.43 -1.12 0.88
CA ASP A 106 -2.63 -1.92 1.19
C ASP A 106 -2.78 -2.25 2.68
N MET A 107 -1.71 -2.08 3.47
CA MET A 107 -1.71 -2.22 4.93
C MET A 107 -2.39 -1.04 5.63
N LEU A 108 -2.65 0.08 4.96
CA LEU A 108 -3.29 1.23 5.60
C LEU A 108 -4.70 0.88 6.10
N ALA A 109 -5.52 0.27 5.24
CA ALA A 109 -6.91 -0.02 5.55
C ALA A 109 -7.09 -0.97 6.76
N PRO A 110 -6.36 -2.11 6.86
CA PRO A 110 -6.42 -2.95 8.06
C PRO A 110 -5.82 -2.25 9.29
N THR A 111 -4.80 -1.40 9.14
CA THR A 111 -4.25 -0.61 10.26
C THR A 111 -5.31 0.35 10.81
N LEU A 112 -5.94 1.17 9.97
CA LEU A 112 -6.96 2.12 10.41
C LEU A 112 -8.14 1.41 11.07
N ALA A 113 -8.58 0.27 10.51
CA ALA A 113 -9.67 -0.51 11.09
C ALA A 113 -9.32 -1.07 12.48
N ALA A 114 -8.12 -1.62 12.65
CA ALA A 114 -7.67 -2.17 13.94
C ALA A 114 -7.45 -1.05 14.97
N VAL A 115 -6.81 0.05 14.59
CA VAL A 115 -6.53 1.19 15.49
C VAL A 115 -7.82 1.89 15.93
N GLU A 116 -8.77 2.11 15.03
CA GLU A 116 -10.05 2.71 15.41
C GLU A 116 -10.84 1.81 16.37
N THR A 117 -10.75 0.49 16.19
CA THR A 117 -11.40 -0.50 17.06
C THR A 117 -10.86 -0.46 18.50
N THR A 118 -9.60 -0.07 18.69
CA THR A 118 -8.97 0.07 20.01
C THR A 118 -8.95 1.52 20.51
N HIS A 119 -9.65 2.44 19.82
CA HIS A 119 -9.63 3.88 20.12
C HIS A 119 -8.21 4.48 20.12
N GLY A 120 -7.32 3.94 19.29
CA GLY A 120 -5.95 4.40 19.14
C GLY A 120 -5.81 5.64 18.27
N GLY A 121 -4.62 6.24 18.32
CA GLY A 121 -4.28 7.47 17.63
C GLY A 121 -3.32 7.25 16.46
N GLY A 122 -2.70 8.34 16.04
CA GLY A 122 -1.81 8.33 14.89
C GLY A 122 -0.47 7.66 15.16
N LYS A 123 0.01 7.60 16.41
CA LYS A 123 1.21 6.81 16.75
C LYS A 123 0.98 5.32 16.51
N GLU A 124 -0.16 4.80 16.96
CA GLU A 124 -0.57 3.41 16.74
C GLU A 124 -0.79 3.13 15.25
N ALA A 125 -1.37 4.09 14.52
CA ALA A 125 -1.51 3.99 13.07
C ALA A 125 -0.15 3.94 12.36
N ILE A 126 0.82 4.78 12.75
CA ILE A 126 2.17 4.78 12.17
C ILE A 126 2.88 3.45 12.47
N LEU A 127 2.85 3.01 13.73
CA LEU A 127 3.49 1.74 14.14
C LEU A 127 2.88 0.54 13.43
N GLY A 128 1.54 0.43 13.41
CA GLY A 128 0.84 -0.65 12.73
C GLY A 128 1.11 -0.67 11.22
N PHE A 129 1.18 0.50 10.59
CA PHE A 129 1.50 0.61 9.18
C PHE A 129 2.94 0.18 8.87
N VAL A 130 3.92 0.62 9.67
CA VAL A 130 5.33 0.19 9.54
C VAL A 130 5.47 -1.33 9.76
N LEU A 131 4.80 -1.90 10.77
CA LEU A 131 4.78 -3.33 11.01
C LEU A 131 4.18 -4.13 9.84
N GLY A 132 3.10 -3.62 9.25
CA GLY A 132 2.49 -4.21 8.06
C GLY A 132 3.47 -4.25 6.88
N TYR A 133 4.22 -3.17 6.65
CA TYR A 133 5.25 -3.11 5.63
C TYR A 133 6.37 -4.11 5.90
N GLU A 134 6.89 -4.18 7.12
CA GLU A 134 7.95 -5.12 7.48
C GLU A 134 7.54 -6.58 7.23
N ALA A 135 6.32 -6.95 7.62
CA ALA A 135 5.81 -8.30 7.42
C ALA A 135 5.51 -8.60 5.94
N GLN A 136 4.78 -7.74 5.23
CA GLN A 136 4.43 -7.96 3.83
C GLN A 136 5.66 -7.93 2.92
N CYS A 137 6.51 -6.91 3.05
CA CYS A 137 7.71 -6.80 2.22
C CYS A 137 8.75 -7.87 2.60
N GLY A 138 8.83 -8.25 3.88
CA GLY A 138 9.65 -9.38 4.32
C GLY A 138 9.25 -10.70 3.67
N MET A 139 7.94 -10.95 3.50
CA MET A 139 7.43 -12.08 2.73
C MET A 139 7.83 -12.01 1.26
N ALA A 140 7.71 -10.82 0.64
CA ALA A 140 8.11 -10.60 -0.75
C ALA A 140 9.62 -10.80 -0.98
N ASP A 141 10.45 -10.46 0.01
CA ASP A 141 11.89 -10.68 -0.05
C ASP A 141 12.29 -12.13 0.22
N ALA A 142 11.61 -12.81 1.14
CA ALA A 142 11.94 -14.18 1.51
C ALA A 142 11.66 -15.15 0.36
N GLY A 143 10.64 -14.87 -0.46
CA GLY A 143 10.17 -15.81 -1.48
C GLY A 143 9.45 -17.01 -0.87
N GLY A 144 9.09 -17.99 -1.70
CA GLY A 144 8.54 -19.27 -1.18
C GLY A 144 7.23 -19.75 -1.79
N MET A 145 6.89 -19.37 -3.03
CA MET A 145 5.84 -20.08 -3.76
C MET A 145 6.21 -20.21 -5.25
N ASP A 146 5.75 -21.30 -5.86
CA ASP A 146 6.00 -21.68 -7.25
C ASP A 146 5.76 -20.51 -8.23
N ALA A 147 6.80 -20.13 -8.99
CA ALA A 147 6.73 -19.13 -10.04
C ALA A 147 5.62 -19.40 -11.08
N LYS A 148 5.14 -20.65 -11.20
CA LYS A 148 4.01 -21.04 -12.04
C LYS A 148 2.66 -20.50 -11.53
N ILE A 149 2.50 -20.31 -10.22
CA ILE A 149 1.29 -19.77 -9.59
C ILE A 149 1.23 -18.24 -9.74
N GLY A 150 2.35 -17.54 -9.95
CA GLY A 150 2.36 -16.08 -10.20
C GLY A 150 2.54 -15.26 -8.93
N SER A 151 1.87 -14.10 -8.83
CA SER A 151 2.10 -13.11 -7.76
C SER A 151 1.62 -13.59 -6.37
N ASN A 152 2.49 -13.45 -5.36
CA ASN A 152 2.24 -13.81 -3.95
C ASN A 152 1.58 -12.70 -3.12
N GLN A 153 1.26 -11.55 -3.73
CA GLN A 153 0.72 -10.36 -3.03
C GLN A 153 -0.50 -10.64 -2.15
N THR A 154 -1.33 -11.62 -2.50
CA THR A 154 -2.47 -12.07 -1.68
C THR A 154 -2.00 -12.64 -0.34
N LEU A 155 -1.02 -13.54 -0.35
CA LEU A 155 -0.51 -14.14 0.88
C LEU A 155 0.31 -13.12 1.67
N ASP A 156 1.20 -12.40 1.00
CA ASP A 156 2.08 -11.41 1.61
C ASP A 156 1.25 -10.34 2.34
N GLY A 157 0.20 -9.83 1.70
CA GLY A 157 -0.73 -8.88 2.29
C GLY A 157 -1.56 -9.46 3.43
N ALA A 158 -1.99 -10.73 3.35
CA ALA A 158 -2.70 -11.38 4.46
C ALA A 158 -1.81 -11.49 5.71
N VAL A 159 -0.53 -11.85 5.53
CA VAL A 159 0.46 -11.93 6.61
C VAL A 159 0.75 -10.55 7.19
N GLY A 160 0.98 -9.54 6.34
CA GLY A 160 1.16 -8.16 6.80
C GLY A 160 -0.02 -7.67 7.64
N ALA A 161 -1.25 -7.88 7.16
CA ALA A 161 -2.46 -7.43 7.81
C ALA A 161 -2.76 -8.16 9.11
N VAL A 162 -2.53 -9.48 9.19
CA VAL A 162 -2.78 -10.22 10.43
C VAL A 162 -1.77 -9.90 11.51
N VAL A 163 -0.50 -9.67 11.16
CA VAL A 163 0.56 -9.30 12.11
C VAL A 163 0.27 -7.93 12.71
N LEU A 164 0.00 -6.92 11.87
CA LEU A 164 -0.31 -5.58 12.35
C LEU A 164 -1.62 -5.54 13.15
N ALA A 165 -2.65 -6.27 12.72
CA ALA A 165 -3.95 -6.30 13.41
C ALA A 165 -3.82 -7.00 14.76
N SER A 166 -3.13 -8.15 14.81
CA SER A 166 -2.90 -8.89 16.05
C SER A 166 -2.12 -8.04 17.07
N ARG A 167 -1.09 -7.32 16.61
CA ARG A 167 -0.32 -6.41 17.47
C ARG A 167 -1.15 -5.23 17.98
N THR A 168 -2.01 -4.67 17.14
CA THR A 168 -2.86 -3.52 17.48
C THR A 168 -3.98 -3.91 18.44
N LEU A 169 -4.58 -5.09 18.23
CA LEU A 169 -5.66 -5.64 19.08
C LEU A 169 -5.13 -6.25 20.40
N GLY A 170 -3.81 -6.30 20.59
CA GLY A 170 -3.20 -6.76 21.84
C GLY A 170 -3.20 -8.28 22.04
N LEU A 171 -3.18 -9.06 20.95
CA LEU A 171 -3.10 -10.52 21.04
C LEU A 171 -1.79 -10.97 21.70
N ASP A 172 -1.88 -12.02 22.51
CA ASP A 172 -0.70 -12.70 23.02
C ASP A 172 0.04 -13.50 21.93
N LYS A 173 1.16 -14.13 22.30
CA LYS A 173 1.99 -14.88 21.35
C LYS A 173 1.26 -16.03 20.68
N GLU A 174 0.46 -16.79 21.44
CA GLU A 174 -0.24 -17.96 20.94
C GLU A 174 -1.44 -17.57 20.07
N GLN A 175 -2.18 -16.54 20.47
CA GLN A 175 -3.25 -15.97 19.66
C GLN A 175 -2.70 -15.43 18.33
N MET A 176 -1.61 -14.65 18.36
CA MET A 176 -1.00 -14.10 17.14
C MET A 176 -0.50 -15.22 16.21
N ARG A 177 0.07 -16.29 16.77
CA ARG A 177 0.46 -17.48 16.02
C ARG A 177 -0.72 -18.12 15.32
N HIS A 178 -1.81 -18.38 16.04
CA HIS A 178 -3.01 -18.95 15.44
C HIS A 178 -3.59 -18.05 14.35
N ALA A 179 -3.59 -16.74 14.55
CA ALA A 179 -4.02 -15.77 13.55
C ALA A 179 -3.16 -15.85 12.26
N ILE A 180 -1.83 -15.88 12.40
CA ILE A 180 -0.90 -16.04 11.27
C ILE A 180 -1.15 -17.36 10.54
N ASN A 181 -1.31 -18.46 11.28
CA ASN A 181 -1.60 -19.78 10.71
C ASN A 181 -2.91 -19.81 9.92
N LEU A 182 -3.98 -19.18 10.44
CA LEU A 182 -5.25 -19.04 9.72
C LEU A 182 -5.07 -18.27 8.40
N ALA A 183 -4.32 -17.17 8.42
CA ALA A 183 -4.03 -16.37 7.22
C ALA A 183 -3.24 -17.19 6.18
N MET A 184 -2.21 -17.92 6.63
CA MET A 184 -1.37 -18.78 5.79
C MET A 184 -2.16 -19.93 5.14
N ALA A 185 -3.14 -20.49 5.86
CA ALA A 185 -3.98 -21.57 5.35
C ALA A 185 -5.01 -21.07 4.34
N ALA A 186 -5.63 -19.91 4.59
CA ALA A 186 -6.79 -19.46 3.83
C ALA A 186 -6.47 -18.53 2.65
N CYS A 187 -5.35 -17.81 2.66
CA CYS A 187 -5.07 -16.73 1.69
C CYS A 187 -4.07 -17.12 0.59
N ARG A 188 -4.22 -18.31 -0.01
CA ARG A 188 -3.32 -18.77 -1.08
C ARG A 188 -3.60 -18.08 -2.42
N PRO A 189 -2.57 -17.60 -3.14
CA PRO A 189 -2.75 -16.98 -4.45
C PRO A 189 -3.15 -18.03 -5.50
N MET A 190 -4.01 -17.63 -6.46
CA MET A 190 -4.37 -18.46 -7.62
C MET A 190 -3.72 -18.00 -8.93
N GLY A 191 -3.02 -16.85 -8.94
CA GLY A 191 -2.34 -16.33 -10.13
C GLY A 191 -3.21 -15.74 -11.23
N ARG A 192 -4.52 -15.69 -11.03
CA ARG A 192 -5.50 -15.30 -12.06
C ARG A 192 -5.83 -13.81 -12.05
N GLN A 193 -5.57 -13.12 -10.93
CA GLN A 193 -6.00 -11.75 -10.66
C GLN A 193 -5.41 -10.69 -11.62
N SER A 194 -4.28 -10.98 -12.26
CA SER A 194 -3.56 -10.04 -13.16
C SER A 194 -3.42 -10.57 -14.60
N ARG A 195 -4.25 -11.54 -15.00
CA ARG A 195 -4.20 -12.16 -16.34
C ARG A 195 -5.52 -11.98 -17.09
N GLY A 196 -5.46 -11.91 -18.42
CA GLY A 196 -6.63 -11.74 -19.28
C GLY A 196 -7.23 -10.33 -19.19
N GLN A 197 -8.54 -10.22 -19.40
CA GLN A 197 -9.24 -8.94 -19.21
C GLN A 197 -9.28 -8.60 -17.73
N LEU A 198 -8.66 -7.48 -17.35
CA LEU A 198 -8.58 -7.04 -15.97
C LEU A 198 -9.98 -6.68 -15.45
N SER A 199 -10.38 -7.31 -14.34
CA SER A 199 -11.62 -7.01 -13.63
C SER A 199 -11.36 -6.09 -12.44
N HIS A 200 -12.42 -5.61 -11.78
CA HIS A 200 -12.29 -4.89 -10.50
C HIS A 200 -11.51 -5.70 -9.43
N TRP A 201 -11.45 -7.03 -9.57
CA TRP A 201 -10.75 -7.90 -8.63
C TRP A 201 -9.23 -7.76 -8.66
N LYS A 202 -8.64 -7.26 -9.76
CA LYS A 202 -7.21 -6.93 -9.84
C LYS A 202 -6.80 -6.02 -8.67
N GLU A 203 -7.67 -5.09 -8.28
CA GLU A 203 -7.40 -4.15 -7.21
C GLU A 203 -8.10 -4.51 -5.89
N ALA A 204 -8.86 -5.61 -5.85
CA ALA A 204 -9.59 -6.04 -4.65
C ALA A 204 -9.01 -7.30 -3.99
N HIS A 205 -8.12 -8.04 -4.66
CA HIS A 205 -7.59 -9.28 -4.07
C HIS A 205 -6.69 -9.04 -2.84
N VAL A 206 -5.82 -8.02 -2.85
CA VAL A 206 -5.03 -7.67 -1.65
C VAL A 206 -5.92 -7.05 -0.57
N PRO A 207 -6.84 -6.09 -0.87
CA PRO A 207 -7.81 -5.64 0.13
C PRO A 207 -8.65 -6.76 0.76
N ASN A 208 -9.02 -7.80 0.00
CA ASN A 208 -9.67 -8.99 0.55
C ASN A 208 -8.75 -9.80 1.48
N SER A 209 -7.45 -9.82 1.17
CA SER A 209 -6.43 -10.44 2.02
C SER A 209 -6.23 -9.64 3.31
N SER A 210 -6.19 -8.30 3.21
CA SER A 210 -6.14 -7.39 4.35
C SER A 210 -7.37 -7.54 5.25
N ARG A 211 -8.56 -7.64 4.66
CA ARG A 211 -9.81 -8.01 5.36
C ARG A 211 -9.65 -9.30 6.15
N ASN A 212 -9.16 -10.35 5.49
CA ASN A 212 -8.98 -11.65 6.11
C ASN A 212 -7.99 -11.58 7.28
N GLY A 213 -6.90 -10.80 7.17
CA GLY A 213 -5.95 -10.61 8.27
C GLY A 213 -6.60 -10.00 9.52
N VAL A 214 -7.42 -8.97 9.36
CA VAL A 214 -8.21 -8.38 10.47
C VAL A 214 -9.18 -9.39 11.06
N PHE A 215 -9.93 -10.09 10.19
CA PHE A 215 -10.86 -11.14 10.62
C PHE A 215 -10.17 -12.25 11.42
N PHE A 216 -9.04 -12.77 10.95
CA PHE A 216 -8.32 -13.85 11.65
C PHE A 216 -7.72 -13.40 12.98
N ALA A 217 -7.23 -12.16 13.08
CA ALA A 217 -6.81 -11.60 14.36
C ALA A 217 -7.98 -11.55 15.36
N MET A 218 -9.16 -11.10 14.93
CA MET A 218 -10.35 -11.09 15.79
C MET A 218 -10.78 -12.51 16.20
N MET A 219 -10.75 -13.49 15.27
CA MET A 219 -11.13 -14.87 15.61
C MET A 219 -10.14 -15.53 16.56
N ALA A 220 -8.83 -15.30 16.38
CA ALA A 220 -7.82 -15.82 17.28
C ALA A 220 -7.86 -15.16 18.67
N ALA A 221 -8.27 -13.89 18.76
CA ALA A 221 -8.54 -13.23 20.03
C ALA A 221 -9.64 -13.96 20.84
N GLU A 222 -10.64 -14.51 20.15
CA GLU A 222 -11.71 -15.34 20.72
C GLU A 222 -11.32 -16.83 20.89
N GLY A 223 -10.08 -17.21 20.54
CA GLY A 223 -9.54 -18.56 20.73
C GLY A 223 -9.66 -19.51 19.55
N LEU A 224 -10.03 -19.03 18.35
CA LEU A 224 -9.99 -19.87 17.15
C LEU A 224 -8.53 -20.23 16.80
N THR A 225 -8.25 -21.52 16.64
CA THR A 225 -6.91 -22.02 16.33
C THR A 225 -6.69 -22.19 14.83
N GLY A 226 -5.47 -21.87 14.37
CA GLY A 226 -5.02 -22.09 13.00
C GLY A 226 -4.11 -23.33 12.88
N PRO A 227 -4.13 -24.05 11.75
CA PRO A 227 -3.30 -25.23 11.54
C PRO A 227 -1.81 -24.84 11.51
N GLU A 228 -0.95 -25.63 12.15
CA GLU A 228 0.50 -25.40 12.09
C GLU A 228 0.98 -25.40 10.63
N PHE A 229 1.88 -24.47 10.33
CA PHE A 229 2.48 -24.33 9.01
C PHE A 229 4.00 -24.26 9.16
N ASP A 230 4.70 -25.20 8.54
CA ASP A 230 6.14 -25.12 8.34
C ASP A 230 6.36 -24.66 6.89
N PHE A 231 7.12 -23.60 6.64
CA PHE A 231 7.39 -23.26 5.24
C PHE A 231 8.37 -24.28 4.64
N GLU A 232 8.02 -24.83 3.48
CA GLU A 232 8.68 -25.98 2.84
C GLU A 232 10.10 -25.68 2.31
N GLU A 233 10.41 -24.42 2.00
CA GLU A 233 11.69 -23.99 1.43
C GLU A 233 12.53 -23.17 2.45
N PRO A 234 13.88 -23.17 2.34
CA PRO A 234 14.79 -22.37 3.16
C PRO A 234 14.78 -20.91 2.71
N THR A 235 13.61 -20.28 2.76
CA THR A 235 13.44 -18.85 2.57
C THR A 235 13.82 -18.18 3.89
N GLN A 236 15.04 -17.63 3.94
CA GLN A 236 15.49 -16.89 5.10
C GLN A 236 14.63 -15.64 5.19
N TRP A 237 13.85 -15.49 6.26
CA TRP A 237 13.30 -14.19 6.60
C TRP A 237 14.50 -13.29 6.85
N LEU A 238 14.72 -12.37 5.92
CA LEU A 238 15.70 -11.31 6.07
C LEU A 238 15.41 -10.58 7.38
N PRO A 239 16.45 -10.13 8.09
CA PRO A 239 16.27 -9.42 9.35
C PRO A 239 15.29 -8.25 9.19
N PHE A 240 14.39 -8.08 10.16
CA PHE A 240 13.49 -6.93 10.20
C PHE A 240 14.25 -5.62 10.46
N GLY A 241 13.63 -4.49 10.09
CA GLY A 241 14.14 -3.14 10.34
C GLY A 241 14.25 -2.82 11.84
N GLY A 242 15.18 -1.94 12.20
CA GLY A 242 15.61 -1.71 13.59
C GLY A 242 17.02 -2.26 13.86
N ASP A 243 17.56 -1.99 15.05
CA ASP A 243 18.94 -2.38 15.44
C ASP A 243 20.01 -2.00 14.40
N GLY A 244 19.90 -0.78 13.84
CA GLY A 244 20.81 -0.27 12.81
C GLY A 244 20.51 -0.73 11.38
N ARG A 245 19.43 -1.48 11.14
CA ARG A 245 18.95 -1.87 9.80
C ARG A 245 17.83 -0.95 9.33
N SER A 246 17.83 -0.67 8.03
CA SER A 246 16.77 0.10 7.37
C SER A 246 15.43 -0.62 7.46
N PHE A 247 14.35 0.14 7.61
CA PHE A 247 12.98 -0.37 7.50
C PHE A 247 12.58 -0.41 6.01
N ARG A 248 11.91 -1.47 5.58
CA ARG A 248 11.49 -1.72 4.19
C ARG A 248 10.54 -0.65 3.65
N ILE A 249 9.81 0.03 4.52
CA ILE A 249 8.98 1.18 4.14
C ILE A 249 9.79 2.28 3.43
N MET A 250 11.09 2.39 3.74
CA MET A 250 12.01 3.33 3.11
C MET A 250 12.36 2.96 1.66
N GLU A 251 12.07 1.75 1.21
CA GLU A 251 12.38 1.23 -0.13
C GLU A 251 11.13 1.11 -1.02
N SER A 252 9.98 1.59 -0.56
CA SER A 252 8.79 1.77 -1.40
C SER A 252 8.90 3.04 -2.24
N GLY A 253 8.39 3.06 -3.47
CA GLY A 253 8.22 4.29 -4.26
C GLY A 253 6.76 4.64 -4.48
N VAL A 254 6.44 5.92 -4.66
CA VAL A 254 5.08 6.43 -4.91
C VAL A 254 4.91 6.75 -6.38
N LYS A 255 3.85 6.25 -7.01
CA LYS A 255 3.55 6.55 -8.41
C LYS A 255 3.16 8.01 -8.58
N ARG A 256 3.79 8.69 -9.54
CA ARG A 256 3.42 10.04 -9.97
C ARG A 256 2.22 10.05 -10.89
N PHE A 257 2.11 9.06 -11.74
CA PHE A 257 1.03 8.90 -12.70
C PHE A 257 0.19 7.65 -12.36
N PRO A 258 -1.13 7.63 -12.63
CA PRO A 258 -1.97 6.45 -12.44
C PRO A 258 -1.70 5.42 -13.55
N ALA A 259 -0.49 4.87 -13.55
CA ALA A 259 0.04 3.95 -14.54
C ALA A 259 0.91 2.91 -13.84
N GLY A 260 1.13 1.77 -14.50
CA GLY A 260 2.03 0.74 -14.01
C GLY A 260 3.36 1.33 -13.55
N TYR A 261 3.90 0.83 -12.44
CA TYR A 261 5.06 1.46 -11.79
C TYR A 261 6.27 1.54 -12.74
N PHE A 262 6.47 0.52 -13.56
CA PHE A 262 7.54 0.49 -14.57
C PHE A 262 7.38 1.48 -15.72
N SER A 263 6.19 2.06 -15.90
CA SER A 263 5.95 3.09 -16.92
C SER A 263 6.28 4.50 -16.43
N GLN A 264 6.50 4.71 -15.13
CA GLN A 264 6.68 6.04 -14.55
C GLN A 264 7.88 6.79 -15.17
N SER A 265 9.04 6.12 -15.29
CA SER A 265 10.26 6.69 -15.87
C SER A 265 10.10 7.00 -17.37
N ALA A 266 9.39 6.15 -18.12
CA ALA A 266 9.10 6.40 -19.52
C ALA A 266 8.17 7.62 -19.72
N ILE A 267 7.13 7.75 -18.88
CA ILE A 267 6.23 8.90 -18.92
C ILE A 267 6.99 10.19 -18.57
N GLU A 268 7.84 10.17 -17.54
CA GLU A 268 8.64 11.33 -17.18
C GLU A 268 9.63 11.73 -18.29
N ALA A 269 10.33 10.77 -18.89
CA ALA A 269 11.22 11.01 -20.02
C ALA A 269 10.48 11.63 -21.21
N MET A 270 9.26 11.17 -21.52
CA MET A 270 8.40 11.77 -22.54
C MET A 270 8.00 13.21 -22.20
N GLN A 271 7.75 13.53 -20.93
CA GLN A 271 7.49 14.90 -20.49
C GLN A 271 8.71 15.82 -20.66
N GLU A 272 9.93 15.32 -20.44
CA GLU A 272 11.17 16.07 -20.71
C GLU A 272 11.40 16.34 -22.20
N LEU A 273 10.98 15.41 -23.06
CA LEU A 273 11.08 15.57 -24.52
C LEU A 273 10.00 16.51 -25.08
N ARG A 274 8.81 16.53 -24.50
CA ARG A 274 7.65 17.25 -25.06
C ARG A 274 7.92 18.73 -25.39
N PRO A 275 8.64 19.55 -24.58
CA PRO A 275 8.95 20.93 -24.92
C PRO A 275 9.88 21.10 -26.12
N LYS A 276 10.68 20.07 -26.46
CA LYS A 276 11.59 20.08 -27.62
C LYS A 276 10.84 19.82 -28.93
N VAL A 277 9.63 19.27 -28.86
CA VAL A 277 8.78 18.98 -30.02
C VAL A 277 7.80 20.14 -30.25
N ARG A 278 7.98 20.87 -31.36
CA ARG A 278 7.08 21.97 -31.75
C ARG A 278 5.75 21.45 -32.30
N ASN A 279 5.80 20.53 -33.26
CA ASN A 279 4.63 19.90 -33.86
C ASN A 279 4.74 18.37 -33.73
N LEU A 280 3.66 17.72 -33.28
CA LEU A 280 3.63 16.26 -33.14
C LEU A 280 3.72 15.56 -34.51
N ALA A 281 3.31 16.22 -35.59
CA ALA A 281 3.46 15.71 -36.95
C ALA A 281 4.92 15.59 -37.40
N ASP A 282 5.87 16.21 -36.67
CA ASP A 282 7.29 16.13 -36.96
C ASP A 282 7.94 14.87 -36.37
N ILE A 283 7.23 14.14 -35.50
CA ILE A 283 7.71 12.87 -34.94
C ILE A 283 7.60 11.80 -36.04
N LYS A 284 8.72 11.12 -36.33
CA LYS A 284 8.72 9.96 -37.22
C LYS A 284 7.91 8.83 -36.59
N ASP A 285 7.35 7.92 -37.39
CA ASP A 285 6.43 6.84 -36.97
C ASP A 285 6.90 5.90 -35.84
N LYS A 286 8.06 6.13 -35.21
CA LYS A 286 8.64 5.28 -34.17
C LYS A 286 9.22 6.07 -33.00
N ILE A 287 8.67 5.82 -31.80
CA ILE A 287 9.30 6.14 -30.52
C ILE A 287 9.83 4.84 -29.91
N LYS A 288 11.10 4.81 -29.54
CA LYS A 288 11.75 3.63 -28.93
C LYS A 288 11.84 3.85 -27.42
N ILE A 289 11.24 2.95 -26.66
CA ILE A 289 11.42 2.86 -25.21
C ILE A 289 12.33 1.67 -24.94
N ARG A 290 13.47 1.93 -24.31
CA ARG A 290 14.49 0.93 -24.02
C ARG A 290 14.68 0.81 -22.51
N ILE A 291 14.85 -0.40 -22.04
CA ILE A 291 15.33 -0.69 -20.69
C ILE A 291 16.83 -0.33 -20.67
N GLY A 292 17.24 0.55 -19.77
CA GLY A 292 18.62 1.03 -19.63
C GLY A 292 19.58 -0.10 -19.25
N GLU A 293 20.85 0.01 -19.68
CA GLU A 293 21.90 -0.97 -19.39
C GLU A 293 22.32 -0.98 -17.91
N GLU A 294 22.02 0.11 -17.19
CA GLU A 294 22.20 0.26 -15.74
C GLU A 294 21.24 -0.57 -14.88
N ASN A 295 20.38 -1.38 -15.50
CA ASN A 295 19.53 -2.33 -14.79
C ASN A 295 20.40 -3.51 -14.32
N ILE A 296 21.14 -3.24 -13.24
CA ILE A 296 22.02 -4.18 -12.58
C ILE A 296 21.18 -5.35 -12.09
N SER A 297 21.71 -6.56 -12.28
CA SER A 297 21.15 -7.89 -11.96
C SER A 297 20.64 -8.11 -10.52
N VAL A 298 20.70 -7.10 -9.66
CA VAL A 298 20.41 -7.17 -8.22
C VAL A 298 19.13 -6.40 -7.85
N TRP A 299 18.51 -5.64 -8.77
CA TRP A 299 17.27 -4.90 -8.48
C TRP A 299 16.35 -4.80 -9.71
N PRO A 300 15.07 -5.24 -9.66
CA PRO A 300 14.30 -5.60 -10.85
C PRO A 300 13.51 -4.45 -11.51
N GLU A 301 13.92 -3.19 -11.34
CA GLU A 301 13.20 -2.06 -11.98
C GLU A 301 13.81 -1.68 -13.33
N PRO A 302 13.06 -1.73 -14.45
CA PRO A 302 13.52 -1.16 -15.71
C PRO A 302 13.55 0.37 -15.64
N LEU A 303 14.75 0.94 -15.51
CA LEU A 303 14.99 2.35 -15.83
C LEU A 303 14.84 2.54 -17.33
N ASN A 304 13.96 3.44 -17.77
CA ASN A 304 13.64 3.60 -19.19
C ASN A 304 14.40 4.76 -19.83
N ASN A 305 14.93 4.50 -21.02
CA ASN A 305 15.46 5.46 -21.96
C ASN A 305 14.46 5.63 -23.10
N VAL A 306 14.18 6.88 -23.48
CA VAL A 306 13.25 7.18 -24.58
C VAL A 306 14.03 7.86 -25.69
N ASP A 307 13.99 7.27 -26.89
CA ASP A 307 14.45 7.91 -28.12
C ASP A 307 13.26 8.21 -29.03
N MET A 308 13.21 9.45 -29.49
CA MET A 308 12.20 9.96 -30.41
C MET A 308 12.90 10.43 -31.68
N GLU A 309 12.65 9.73 -32.78
CA GLU A 309 13.17 10.12 -34.09
C GLU A 309 12.21 11.12 -34.74
N MET A 310 12.77 12.19 -35.30
CA MET A 310 12.03 13.24 -36.00
C MET A 310 12.08 12.99 -37.52
N ASN A 311 11.12 13.55 -38.27
CA ASN A 311 11.08 13.47 -39.73
C ASN A 311 12.31 14.11 -40.40
N SER A 312 12.97 15.04 -39.70
CA SER A 312 14.25 15.64 -40.11
C SER A 312 15.44 14.67 -40.03
N GLY A 313 15.28 13.51 -39.37
CA GLY A 313 16.38 12.59 -39.02
C GLY A 313 17.05 12.90 -37.68
N GLU A 314 16.67 14.00 -37.00
CA GLU A 314 17.12 14.28 -35.64
C GLU A 314 16.58 13.23 -34.65
N VAL A 315 17.38 12.84 -33.66
CA VAL A 315 16.95 11.94 -32.59
C VAL A 315 17.02 12.68 -31.26
N LEU A 316 15.86 12.94 -30.67
CA LEU A 316 15.74 13.45 -29.32
C LEU A 316 15.77 12.29 -28.33
N ASN A 317 16.56 12.42 -27.26
CA ASN A 317 16.65 11.41 -26.21
C ASN A 317 16.43 12.01 -24.82
N ALA A 318 15.87 11.20 -23.92
CA ALA A 318 15.75 11.48 -22.50
C ALA A 318 15.95 10.20 -21.69
N ARG A 319 16.61 10.33 -20.54
CA ARG A 319 16.97 9.24 -19.65
C ARG A 319 16.60 9.61 -18.23
N VAL A 320 15.71 8.83 -17.62
CA VAL A 320 15.23 9.04 -16.25
C VAL A 320 15.67 7.85 -15.41
N SER A 321 16.77 8.03 -14.66
CA SER A 321 17.31 6.98 -13.79
C SER A 321 16.49 6.76 -12.52
N TYR A 322 15.90 7.80 -11.95
CA TYR A 322 14.91 7.66 -10.87
C TYR A 322 13.79 8.66 -11.16
N HIS A 323 12.60 8.14 -11.41
CA HIS A 323 11.42 8.98 -11.63
C HIS A 323 11.02 9.66 -10.32
N LEU A 324 10.38 10.84 -10.39
CA LEU A 324 9.87 11.52 -9.21
C LEU A 324 8.84 10.63 -8.50
N GLY A 325 9.12 10.26 -7.25
CA GLY A 325 8.35 9.32 -6.45
C GLY A 325 9.06 8.01 -6.17
N HIS A 326 10.08 7.64 -6.95
CA HIS A 326 10.96 6.52 -6.64
C HIS A 326 11.62 6.68 -5.26
N PHE A 327 11.89 5.61 -4.51
CA PHE A 327 12.44 5.69 -3.13
C PHE A 327 13.78 6.45 -3.03
N LYS A 328 14.57 6.45 -4.11
CA LYS A 328 15.81 7.24 -4.26
C LYS A 328 15.61 8.69 -4.77
N ARG A 329 14.39 9.07 -5.16
CA ARG A 329 14.01 10.42 -5.59
C ARG A 329 12.56 10.71 -5.17
N LEU A 330 12.40 10.93 -3.88
CA LEU A 330 11.09 11.10 -3.24
C LEU A 330 10.35 12.34 -3.73
N MET A 331 9.02 12.27 -3.69
CA MET A 331 8.16 13.46 -3.81
C MET A 331 8.35 14.36 -2.60
N SER A 332 8.45 15.66 -2.84
CA SER A 332 8.37 16.66 -1.77
C SER A 332 6.94 16.78 -1.21
N ASP A 333 6.78 17.47 -0.08
CA ASP A 333 5.46 17.79 0.48
C ASP A 333 4.58 18.56 -0.51
N ALA A 334 5.19 19.44 -1.33
CA ALA A 334 4.49 20.19 -2.36
C ALA A 334 4.04 19.30 -3.53
N ASP A 335 4.84 18.30 -3.90
CA ASP A 335 4.46 17.32 -4.92
C ASP A 335 3.31 16.43 -4.44
N GLN A 336 3.36 15.98 -3.19
CA GLN A 336 2.28 15.19 -2.57
C GLN A 336 0.99 16.00 -2.45
N GLU A 337 1.06 17.26 -2.02
CA GLU A 337 -0.11 18.13 -1.94
C GLU A 337 -0.74 18.36 -3.32
N ARG A 338 0.09 18.59 -4.35
CA ARG A 338 -0.36 18.74 -5.74
C ARG A 338 -1.05 17.48 -6.25
N LYS A 339 -0.62 16.29 -5.82
CA LYS A 339 -1.27 15.01 -6.13
C LYS A 339 -2.57 14.82 -5.33
N PHE A 340 -2.55 15.13 -4.05
CA PHE A 340 -3.65 14.89 -3.10
C PHE A 340 -4.88 15.76 -3.37
N ARG A 341 -4.68 17.07 -3.61
CA ARG A 341 -5.78 18.04 -3.67
C ARG A 341 -6.83 17.71 -4.73
N PRO A 342 -6.50 17.36 -5.99
CA PRO A 342 -7.52 16.96 -6.96
C PRO A 342 -8.35 15.78 -6.47
N MET A 343 -7.74 14.75 -5.89
CA MET A 343 -8.44 13.57 -5.37
C MET A 343 -9.42 13.93 -4.23
N ALA A 344 -9.01 14.82 -3.33
CA ALA A 344 -9.83 15.26 -2.21
C ALA A 344 -10.93 16.28 -2.62
N GLU A 345 -10.55 17.33 -3.34
CA GLU A 345 -11.42 18.46 -3.68
C GLU A 345 -12.34 18.13 -4.87
N GLU A 346 -11.79 17.57 -5.95
CA GLU A 346 -12.54 17.33 -7.18
C GLU A 346 -13.27 15.99 -7.19
N TYR A 347 -12.64 14.90 -6.74
CA TYR A 347 -13.24 13.57 -6.80
C TYR A 347 -14.09 13.27 -5.57
N ALA A 348 -13.54 13.46 -4.36
CA ALA A 348 -14.29 13.26 -3.12
C ALA A 348 -15.19 14.45 -2.74
N LYS A 349 -15.07 15.61 -3.40
CA LYS A 349 -15.91 16.81 -3.15
C LYS A 349 -15.76 17.38 -1.73
N LEU A 350 -14.57 17.25 -1.13
CA LEU A 350 -14.26 17.90 0.14
C LEU A 350 -14.05 19.41 -0.05
N PRO A 351 -14.63 20.28 0.79
CA PRO A 351 -14.34 21.70 0.77
C PRO A 351 -12.86 21.98 1.02
N LYS A 352 -12.30 23.02 0.39
CA LYS A 352 -10.87 23.38 0.53
C LYS A 352 -10.41 23.49 1.99
N ALA A 353 -11.18 24.16 2.84
CA ALA A 353 -10.85 24.28 4.27
C ALA A 353 -10.84 22.94 5.02
N GLN A 354 -11.64 21.95 4.57
CA GLN A 354 -11.61 20.59 5.12
C GLN A 354 -10.38 19.83 4.62
N VAL A 355 -10.00 20.00 3.36
CA VAL A 355 -8.77 19.43 2.78
C VAL A 355 -7.54 19.99 3.49
N ASP A 356 -7.50 21.29 3.78
CA ASP A 356 -6.39 21.91 4.52
C ASP A 356 -6.25 21.32 5.94
N ARG A 357 -7.37 21.10 6.65
CA ARG A 357 -7.34 20.41 7.96
C ARG A 357 -6.92 18.95 7.86
N LEU A 358 -7.36 18.24 6.82
CA LEU A 358 -6.98 16.85 6.61
C LEU A 358 -5.47 16.73 6.32
N LEU A 359 -4.93 17.61 5.46
CA LEU A 359 -3.49 17.67 5.19
C LEU A 359 -2.68 17.98 6.45
N ASP A 360 -3.12 18.95 7.27
CA ASP A 360 -2.49 19.28 8.56
C ASP A 360 -2.44 18.06 9.50
N ARG A 361 -3.58 17.39 9.69
CA ARG A 361 -3.67 16.20 10.54
C ARG A 361 -2.82 15.05 10.03
N LEU A 362 -2.70 14.86 8.72
CA LEU A 362 -1.85 13.80 8.14
C LEU A 362 -0.35 14.13 8.25
N ARG A 363 0.02 15.41 8.13
CA ARG A 363 1.41 15.87 8.32
C ARG A 363 1.87 15.79 9.78
N HIS A 364 0.93 15.93 10.71
CA HIS A 364 1.15 15.84 12.16
C HIS A 364 0.47 14.62 12.78
N LEU A 365 0.40 13.51 12.03
CA LEU A 365 -0.39 12.34 12.41
C LEU A 365 -0.01 11.81 13.79
N GLU A 366 1.28 11.84 14.16
CA GLU A 366 1.76 11.40 15.48
C GLU A 366 1.14 12.16 16.67
N GLN A 367 0.52 13.32 16.43
CA GLN A 367 -0.15 14.15 17.44
C GLN A 367 -1.65 13.85 17.56
N VAL A 368 -2.21 13.07 16.62
CA VAL A 368 -3.62 12.68 16.62
C VAL A 368 -3.85 11.62 17.70
N ARG A 369 -4.77 11.90 18.63
CA ARG A 369 -5.09 11.00 19.75
C ARG A 369 -6.13 9.94 19.40
N ASP A 370 -7.00 10.24 18.45
CA ASP A 370 -8.03 9.33 17.97
C ASP A 370 -8.05 9.37 16.44
N ILE A 371 -7.75 8.23 15.80
CA ILE A 371 -7.71 8.13 14.35
C ILE A 371 -9.08 8.40 13.69
N GLY A 372 -10.17 8.25 14.44
CA GLY A 372 -11.52 8.60 14.04
C GLY A 372 -11.67 10.07 13.62
N GLU A 373 -10.87 10.98 14.20
CA GLU A 373 -10.85 12.40 13.81
C GLU A 373 -10.36 12.59 12.36
N VAL A 374 -9.35 11.82 11.95
CA VAL A 374 -8.83 11.83 10.58
C VAL A 374 -9.84 11.21 9.63
N LEU A 375 -10.44 10.08 10.00
CA LEU A 375 -11.46 9.39 9.21
C LEU A 375 -12.69 10.28 8.99
N ALA A 376 -13.13 11.02 10.01
CA ALA A 376 -14.24 11.98 9.89
C ALA A 376 -13.94 13.10 8.88
N LEU A 377 -12.68 13.56 8.78
CA LEU A 377 -12.27 14.56 7.80
C LEU A 377 -12.30 14.04 6.35
N THR A 378 -12.38 12.73 6.13
CA THR A 378 -12.56 12.14 4.79
C THR A 378 -14.00 12.18 4.29
N VAL A 379 -14.97 12.52 5.17
CA VAL A 379 -16.40 12.49 4.85
C VAL A 379 -16.85 13.86 4.31
N PRO A 380 -17.36 13.93 3.06
CA PRO A 380 -17.87 15.19 2.53
C PRO A 380 -19.09 15.67 3.33
N PRO A 381 -19.27 17.00 3.48
CA PRO A 381 -20.47 17.52 4.14
C PRO A 381 -21.73 17.08 3.39
N LYS A 382 -22.80 16.81 4.13
CA LYS A 382 -24.12 16.57 3.53
C LYS A 382 -24.51 17.79 2.69
N ARG A 383 -24.84 17.56 1.42
CA ARG A 383 -25.31 18.58 0.50
C ARG A 383 -26.73 19.01 0.81
#